data_AF-A0A9E3K132-F1
#
_entry.id   AF-A0A9E3K132-F1
#
_cell.length_a   1.000
_cell.length_b   1.000
_cell.length_c   1.000
_cell.angle_alpha   90.00
_cell.angle_beta   90.00
_cell.angle_gamma   90.00
#
_symmetry.space_group_name_H-M   'P 1'
#
loop_
_entity.id
_entity.type
_entity.pdbx_description
1 polymer ?
#
loop_
_entity_poly.entity_id
_entity_poly.type
_entity_poly.pdbx_seq_one_letter_code
_entity_poly.pdbx_strand_id
1 'polypeptide(L)'
;MKFVTTILGVTVAMALAGCSGINPNAGGTAAPAPAKAAFNWTTSAPLISPQVVPGQTIYGVKDPSIVHVDGKYHVFMTTAGSGGWGLAYTSFDKWSDAASANIVPLDKSPMGPGYRAAPQVFYFAPQKTWYLVYQGGDPMYSTSKDINDPMSWSAPKPFFAVAPDIVKPPLGTGWLDFWVICDDS
;
A
#
# COMPACT_ATOMS: atom_id res chain seq x y z
N MET A 1 -20.52 -73.64 -14.34
CA MET A 1 -20.30 -74.65 -13.28
C MET A 1 -19.14 -74.18 -12.42
N LYS A 2 -19.33 -74.12 -11.09
CA LYS A 2 -18.40 -73.66 -10.01
C LYS A 2 -18.26 -72.13 -9.88
N PHE A 3 -18.34 -71.48 -8.72
CA PHE A 3 -18.83 -71.78 -7.36
C PHE A 3 -19.14 -70.41 -6.70
N VAL A 4 -20.17 -70.38 -5.86
CA VAL A 4 -20.48 -69.27 -4.94
C VAL A 4 -19.54 -69.35 -3.73
N THR A 5 -19.03 -68.20 -3.26
CA THR A 5 -18.72 -68.03 -1.83
C THR A 5 -19.05 -66.60 -1.40
N THR A 6 -20.11 -66.50 -0.60
CA THR A 6 -20.45 -65.35 0.24
C THR A 6 -19.60 -65.43 1.51
N ILE A 7 -18.98 -64.32 1.92
CA ILE A 7 -18.57 -64.12 3.33
C ILE A 7 -19.12 -62.77 3.79
N LEU A 8 -19.93 -62.87 4.84
CA LEU A 8 -20.47 -61.80 5.66
C LEU A 8 -19.32 -61.21 6.50
N GLY A 9 -19.13 -59.89 6.49
CA GLY A 9 -18.10 -59.20 7.28
C GLY A 9 -18.68 -57.96 7.97
N VAL A 10 -18.68 -58.02 9.29
CA VAL A 10 -19.30 -57.14 10.29
C VAL A 10 -18.93 -55.65 10.18
N THR A 11 -19.92 -54.80 10.46
CA THR A 11 -19.86 -53.34 10.61
C THR A 11 -19.09 -52.92 11.86
N VAL A 12 -18.21 -51.93 11.75
CA VAL A 12 -17.87 -51.04 12.88
C VAL A 12 -17.94 -49.60 12.37
N ALA A 13 -19.01 -48.91 12.77
CA ALA A 13 -19.14 -47.47 12.61
C ALA A 13 -18.29 -46.78 13.70
N MET A 14 -17.21 -46.11 13.30
CA MET A 14 -16.56 -45.12 14.17
C MET A 14 -17.19 -43.76 13.90
N ALA A 15 -18.14 -43.40 14.75
CA ALA A 15 -18.55 -42.02 14.93
C ALA A 15 -17.50 -41.31 15.78
N LEU A 16 -16.70 -40.44 15.16
CA LEU A 16 -15.95 -39.40 15.86
C LEU A 16 -16.69 -38.08 15.64
N ALA A 17 -17.62 -37.83 16.56
CA ALA A 17 -18.16 -36.50 16.80
C ALA A 17 -17.07 -35.63 17.40
N GLY A 18 -16.74 -34.55 16.70
CA GLY A 18 -15.74 -33.57 17.11
C GLY A 18 -16.00 -32.21 16.48
N CYS A 19 -17.21 -31.69 16.63
CA CYS A 19 -17.51 -30.28 16.37
C CYS A 19 -17.67 -29.56 17.70
N SER A 20 -16.68 -28.74 18.08
CA SER A 20 -16.76 -27.64 19.06
C SER A 20 -15.40 -26.92 19.07
N GLY A 21 -15.21 -25.68 18.61
CA GLY A 21 -16.11 -24.74 17.99
C GLY A 21 -15.38 -23.93 16.92
N ILE A 22 -15.84 -24.06 15.68
CA ILE A 22 -15.68 -23.02 14.67
C ILE A 22 -16.76 -22.01 15.03
N ASN A 23 -16.37 -20.81 15.47
CA ASN A 23 -17.33 -19.74 15.66
C ASN A 23 -17.78 -19.31 14.25
N PRO A 24 -18.97 -19.68 13.74
CA PRO A 24 -19.34 -19.42 12.35
C PRO A 24 -19.69 -17.94 12.13
N ASN A 25 -19.62 -17.13 13.19
CA ASN A 25 -20.03 -15.73 13.23
C ASN A 25 -18.87 -14.73 13.03
N ALA A 26 -17.67 -15.16 12.64
CA ALA A 26 -16.66 -14.25 12.09
C ALA A 26 -16.77 -14.10 10.56
N GLY A 27 -17.83 -14.64 9.95
CA GLY A 27 -18.20 -14.33 8.58
C GLY A 27 -18.85 -12.95 8.52
N GLY A 28 -18.04 -11.90 8.43
CA GLY A 28 -18.53 -10.64 7.89
C GLY A 28 -19.16 -10.96 6.54
N THR A 29 -20.48 -10.81 6.43
CA THR A 29 -21.18 -11.02 5.16
C THR A 29 -20.58 -10.07 4.15
N ALA A 30 -19.73 -10.56 3.24
CA ALA A 30 -19.30 -9.80 2.09
C ALA A 30 -20.59 -9.34 1.39
N ALA A 31 -20.83 -8.02 1.41
CA ALA A 31 -21.99 -7.47 0.74
C ALA A 31 -21.95 -7.95 -0.73
N PRO A 32 -23.08 -8.42 -1.31
CA PRO A 32 -23.10 -8.84 -2.69
C PRO A 32 -22.55 -7.70 -3.56
N ALA A 33 -21.58 -8.01 -4.42
CA ALA A 33 -20.97 -7.03 -5.30
C ALA A 33 -22.09 -6.29 -6.07
N PRO A 34 -22.18 -4.95 -6.01
CA PRO A 34 -23.29 -4.24 -6.59
C PRO A 34 -23.38 -4.54 -8.09
N ALA A 35 -24.59 -4.92 -8.53
CA ALA A 35 -24.90 -5.15 -9.93
C ALA A 35 -24.46 -3.93 -10.76
N LYS A 36 -23.56 -4.15 -11.74
CA LYS A 36 -22.98 -3.14 -12.64
C LYS A 36 -22.86 -1.75 -12.00
N ALA A 37 -21.88 -1.57 -11.12
CA ALA A 37 -21.56 -0.24 -10.61
C ALA A 37 -21.26 0.72 -11.78
N ALA A 38 -22.17 1.65 -12.05
CA ALA A 38 -21.90 2.79 -12.91
C ALA A 38 -21.28 3.88 -12.05
N PHE A 39 -20.02 4.22 -12.32
CA PHE A 39 -19.32 5.29 -11.61
C PHE A 39 -19.54 6.63 -12.32
N ASN A 40 -19.88 7.67 -11.56
CA ASN A 40 -19.95 9.05 -12.04
C ASN A 40 -19.07 9.91 -11.14
N TRP A 41 -18.27 10.79 -11.72
CA TRP A 41 -17.30 11.62 -11.00
C TRP A 41 -17.49 13.08 -11.34
N THR A 42 -17.41 13.94 -10.33
CA THR A 42 -17.21 15.39 -10.49
C THR A 42 -15.78 15.69 -10.05
N THR A 43 -15.00 16.31 -10.92
CA THR A 43 -13.61 16.70 -10.62
C THR A 43 -13.55 18.13 -10.11
N SER A 44 -12.64 18.39 -9.18
CA SER A 44 -12.23 19.75 -8.83
C SER A 44 -11.31 20.35 -9.90
N ALA A 45 -10.96 21.63 -9.73
CA ALA A 45 -9.73 22.18 -10.31
C ALA A 45 -8.49 21.52 -9.67
N PRO A 46 -7.27 21.68 -10.24
CA PRO A 46 -6.04 21.21 -9.61
C PRO A 46 -5.88 21.74 -8.18
N LEU A 47 -5.66 20.84 -7.21
CA LEU A 47 -5.58 21.18 -5.78
C LEU A 47 -4.16 21.32 -5.27
N ILE A 48 -3.23 20.49 -5.76
CA ILE A 48 -1.82 20.53 -5.39
C ILE A 48 -1.03 20.67 -6.67
N SER A 49 -0.17 21.70 -6.73
CA SER A 49 0.66 22.01 -7.90
C SER A 49 2.13 22.12 -7.47
N PRO A 50 3.09 21.95 -8.39
CA PRO A 50 4.50 22.22 -8.10
C PRO A 50 4.70 23.61 -7.47
N GLN A 51 5.46 23.65 -6.38
CA GLN A 51 5.83 24.90 -5.70
C GLN A 51 7.23 25.36 -6.15
N VAL A 52 7.49 26.66 -6.04
CA VAL A 52 8.80 27.24 -6.36
C VAL A 52 9.81 26.79 -5.31
N VAL A 53 10.88 26.12 -5.76
CA VAL A 53 12.00 25.70 -4.92
C VAL A 53 13.27 26.40 -5.41
N PRO A 54 14.01 27.12 -4.54
CA PRO A 54 15.27 27.74 -4.95
C PRO A 54 16.26 26.73 -5.53
N GLY A 55 16.73 26.98 -6.75
CA GLY A 55 17.74 26.13 -7.41
C GLY A 55 17.22 24.82 -8.01
N GLN A 56 15.91 24.55 -7.99
CA GLN A 56 15.32 23.36 -8.58
C GLN A 56 13.98 23.66 -9.26
N THR A 57 13.78 23.15 -10.47
CA THR A 57 12.48 23.20 -11.13
C THR A 57 11.73 21.92 -10.86
N ILE A 58 10.52 22.00 -10.29
CA ILE A 58 9.60 20.86 -10.19
C ILE A 58 8.60 20.96 -11.35
N TYR A 59 8.60 19.98 -12.23
CA TYR A 59 7.72 19.92 -13.41
C TYR A 59 6.34 19.35 -13.06
N GLY A 60 6.26 18.48 -12.05
CA GLY A 60 5.02 17.82 -11.66
C GLY A 60 5.04 17.25 -10.26
N VAL A 61 3.86 17.22 -9.66
CA VAL A 61 3.53 16.41 -8.49
C VAL A 61 2.64 15.26 -8.96
N LYS A 62 2.94 14.03 -8.55
CA LYS A 62 2.33 12.82 -9.11
C LYS A 62 2.10 11.75 -8.05
N ASP A 63 1.34 10.72 -8.43
CA ASP A 63 1.22 9.46 -7.72
C ASP A 63 0.85 9.62 -6.23
N PRO A 64 -0.21 10.38 -5.89
CA PRO A 64 -0.52 10.66 -4.50
C PRO A 64 -1.01 9.41 -3.76
N SER A 65 -0.50 9.22 -2.54
CA SER A 65 -1.15 8.38 -1.51
C SER A 65 -1.61 9.26 -0.37
N ILE A 66 -2.85 9.06 0.06
CA ILE A 66 -3.52 9.95 1.01
C ILE A 66 -4.20 9.16 2.14
N VAL A 67 -4.10 9.67 3.36
CA VAL A 67 -4.89 9.23 4.52
C VAL A 67 -5.45 10.45 5.24
N HIS A 68 -6.57 10.29 5.95
CA HIS A 68 -7.14 11.33 6.81
C HIS A 68 -7.14 10.85 8.27
N VAL A 69 -6.27 11.44 9.08
CA VAL A 69 -6.05 11.04 10.49
C VAL A 69 -5.90 12.31 11.32
N ASP A 70 -6.42 12.29 12.56
CA ASP A 70 -6.35 13.41 13.51
C ASP A 70 -6.80 14.76 12.94
N GLY A 71 -7.80 14.74 12.06
CA GLY A 71 -8.39 15.94 11.44
C GLY A 71 -7.60 16.53 10.27
N LYS A 72 -6.60 15.79 9.75
CA LYS A 72 -5.74 16.24 8.65
C LYS A 72 -5.69 15.24 7.52
N TYR A 73 -5.65 15.76 6.30
CA TYR A 73 -5.17 15.00 5.16
C TYR A 73 -3.64 14.97 5.20
N HIS A 74 -3.08 13.77 5.09
CA HIS A 74 -1.65 13.53 4.92
C HIS A 74 -1.44 12.99 3.52
N VAL A 75 -0.75 13.75 2.67
CA VAL A 75 -0.52 13.38 1.27
C VAL A 75 0.97 13.16 1.05
N PHE A 76 1.30 11.98 0.58
CA PHE A 76 2.63 11.62 0.08
C PHE A 76 2.56 11.59 -1.44
N MET A 77 3.53 12.18 -2.12
CA MET A 77 3.50 12.29 -3.57
C MET A 77 4.92 12.21 -4.16
N THR A 78 5.00 11.84 -5.43
CA THR A 78 6.23 11.98 -6.23
C THR A 78 6.39 13.44 -6.65
N THR A 79 7.59 14.02 -6.48
CA THR A 79 8.02 15.24 -7.16
C THR A 79 8.91 14.87 -8.35
N ALA A 80 8.55 15.28 -9.56
CA ALA A 80 9.35 15.10 -10.77
C ALA A 80 9.90 16.46 -11.22
N GLY A 81 11.22 16.59 -11.33
CA GLY A 81 11.87 17.88 -11.59
C GLY A 81 13.25 17.77 -12.21
N SER A 82 13.96 18.89 -12.28
CA SER A 82 15.34 18.97 -12.80
C SER A 82 16.34 18.13 -11.98
N GLY A 83 16.02 17.83 -10.72
CA GLY A 83 16.79 16.93 -9.84
C GLY A 83 16.39 15.45 -9.93
N GLY A 84 15.49 15.06 -10.84
CA GLY A 84 14.97 13.70 -10.95
C GLY A 84 13.64 13.50 -10.20
N TRP A 85 13.43 12.28 -9.69
CA TRP A 85 12.22 11.89 -8.95
C TRP A 85 12.55 11.69 -7.47
N GLY A 86 11.76 12.33 -6.62
CA GLY A 86 11.81 12.16 -5.17
C GLY A 86 10.41 12.09 -4.58
N LEU A 87 10.34 11.86 -3.26
CA LEU A 87 9.08 11.91 -2.52
C LEU A 87 8.98 13.21 -1.73
N ALA A 88 7.75 13.71 -1.62
CA ALA A 88 7.42 14.82 -0.77
C ALA A 88 6.14 14.54 0.02
N TYR A 89 5.97 15.30 1.09
CA TYR A 89 4.83 15.28 1.99
C TYR A 89 4.15 16.64 2.02
N THR A 90 2.83 16.66 2.08
CA THR A 90 2.07 17.85 2.48
C THR A 90 0.89 17.44 3.35
N SER A 91 0.40 18.38 4.15
CA SER A 91 -0.79 18.16 4.97
C SER A 91 -1.62 19.42 5.12
N PHE A 92 -2.93 19.22 5.21
CA PHE A 92 -3.92 20.29 5.34
C PHE A 92 -5.20 19.75 5.98
N ASP A 93 -5.92 20.62 6.69
CA ASP A 93 -7.15 20.25 7.40
C ASP A 93 -8.35 20.23 6.43
N LYS A 94 -8.40 21.19 5.49
CA LYS A 94 -9.48 21.34 4.51
C LYS A 94 -8.93 21.33 3.09
N TRP A 95 -9.71 20.81 2.15
CA TRP A 95 -9.36 20.80 0.74
C TRP A 95 -9.13 22.20 0.14
N SER A 96 -9.77 23.23 0.71
CA SER A 96 -9.53 24.63 0.34
C SER A 96 -8.09 25.08 0.59
N ASP A 97 -7.41 24.43 1.52
CA ASP A 97 -6.08 24.85 2.00
C ASP A 97 -4.98 24.09 1.24
N ALA A 98 -5.32 23.03 0.50
CA ALA A 98 -4.40 22.15 -0.20
C ALA A 98 -3.46 22.89 -1.17
N ALA A 99 -3.96 23.93 -1.86
CA ALA A 99 -3.16 24.71 -2.81
C ALA A 99 -2.05 25.53 -2.13
N SER A 100 -2.26 25.91 -0.87
CA SER A 100 -1.30 26.69 -0.07
C SER A 100 -0.45 25.84 0.88
N ALA A 101 -0.80 24.55 1.05
CA ALA A 101 -0.12 23.66 1.97
C ALA A 101 1.34 23.48 1.54
N ASN A 102 2.27 23.63 2.48
CA ASN A 102 3.69 23.51 2.20
C ASN A 102 4.04 22.09 1.76
N ILE A 103 4.76 21.93 0.65
CA ILE A 103 5.28 20.64 0.19
C ILE A 103 6.70 20.47 0.73
N VAL A 104 6.90 19.47 1.57
CA VAL A 104 8.17 19.15 2.23
C VAL A 104 8.83 17.96 1.52
N PRO A 105 9.99 18.15 0.85
CA PRO A 105 10.77 17.03 0.32
C PRO A 105 11.24 16.09 1.44
N LEU A 106 11.15 14.78 1.22
CA LEU A 106 11.58 13.78 2.20
C LEU A 106 13.08 13.45 2.11
N ASP A 107 13.80 14.04 1.15
CA ASP A 107 15.23 13.79 0.93
C ASP A 107 16.13 14.26 2.09
N LYS A 108 15.61 15.16 2.95
CA LYS A 108 16.29 15.63 4.16
C LYS A 108 16.03 14.78 5.40
N SER A 109 15.02 13.90 5.36
CA SER A 109 14.82 12.90 6.41
C SER A 109 15.90 11.82 6.34
N PRO A 110 16.00 10.90 7.33
CA PRO A 110 16.86 9.72 7.22
C PRO A 110 16.65 8.89 5.96
N MET A 111 15.50 9.02 5.26
CA MET A 111 15.27 8.43 3.93
C MET A 111 16.35 8.85 2.92
N GLY A 112 16.87 10.07 3.01
CA GLY A 112 17.94 10.58 2.15
C GLY A 112 17.53 10.79 0.69
N PRO A 113 18.46 11.31 -0.14
CA PRO A 113 18.22 11.60 -1.55
C PRO A 113 18.26 10.35 -2.44
N GLY A 114 17.86 10.54 -3.70
CA GLY A 114 17.93 9.54 -4.78
C GLY A 114 16.55 9.22 -5.36
N TYR A 115 16.53 8.38 -6.40
CA TYR A 115 15.31 8.00 -7.09
C TYR A 115 14.28 7.40 -6.13
N ARG A 116 13.16 8.10 -5.92
CA ARG A 116 11.98 7.61 -5.19
C ARG A 116 10.70 8.05 -5.89
N ALA A 117 9.72 7.15 -6.04
CA ALA A 117 8.46 7.44 -6.72
C ALA A 117 7.30 6.53 -6.25
N ALA A 118 6.07 6.95 -6.56
CA ALA A 118 4.81 6.24 -6.31
C ALA A 118 4.67 5.70 -4.88
N PRO A 119 4.51 6.60 -3.90
CA PRO A 119 4.33 6.21 -2.52
C PRO A 119 2.96 5.54 -2.29
N GLN A 120 2.92 4.64 -1.32
CA GLN A 120 1.72 4.16 -0.64
C GLN A 120 1.95 4.30 0.87
N VAL A 121 1.09 5.05 1.56
CA VAL A 121 1.12 5.19 3.02
C VAL A 121 0.03 4.36 3.68
N PHE A 122 0.36 3.65 4.75
CA PHE A 122 -0.60 2.98 5.62
C PHE A 122 -0.07 2.80 7.04
N TYR A 123 -0.97 2.60 8.00
CA TYR A 123 -0.60 2.28 9.37
C TYR A 123 -0.58 0.77 9.58
N PHE A 124 0.59 0.22 9.90
CA PHE A 124 0.72 -1.19 10.26
C PHE A 124 0.45 -1.38 11.75
N ALA A 125 -0.82 -1.61 12.07
CA ALA A 125 -1.34 -1.70 13.43
C ALA A 125 -0.57 -2.70 14.34
N PRO A 126 -0.15 -3.90 13.89
CA PRO A 126 0.57 -4.84 14.74
C PRO A 126 1.88 -4.28 15.32
N GLN A 127 2.53 -3.35 14.62
CA GLN A 127 3.78 -2.72 15.07
C GLN A 127 3.59 -1.29 15.59
N LYS A 128 2.37 -0.76 15.51
CA LYS A 128 2.07 0.65 15.79
C LYS A 128 2.99 1.60 15.03
N THR A 129 3.10 1.39 13.72
CA THR A 129 4.10 2.05 12.86
C THR A 129 3.46 2.44 11.54
N TRP A 130 3.73 3.66 11.07
CA TRP A 130 3.43 4.08 9.71
C TRP A 130 4.46 3.51 8.74
N TYR A 131 3.99 2.96 7.63
CA TYR A 131 4.80 2.50 6.52
C TYR A 131 4.55 3.39 5.31
N LEU A 132 5.63 3.73 4.62
CA LEU A 132 5.60 4.34 3.30
C LEU A 132 6.31 3.38 2.36
N VAL A 133 5.55 2.72 1.51
CA VAL A 133 6.06 1.84 0.45
C VAL A 133 6.25 2.67 -0.81
N TYR A 134 7.33 2.46 -1.55
CA TYR A 134 7.62 3.25 -2.75
C TYR A 134 8.64 2.54 -3.64
N GLN A 135 8.81 3.06 -4.84
CA GLN A 135 9.81 2.63 -5.81
C GLN A 135 11.16 3.28 -5.50
N GLY A 136 12.24 2.51 -5.43
CA GLY A 136 13.63 2.97 -5.42
C GLY A 136 14.47 2.34 -6.53
N GLY A 137 13.82 1.85 -7.59
CA GLY A 137 14.33 0.82 -8.49
C GLY A 137 13.74 -0.53 -8.09
N ASP A 138 14.08 -0.98 -6.88
CA ASP A 138 13.40 -2.08 -6.20
C ASP A 138 12.20 -1.54 -5.37
N PRO A 139 11.26 -2.38 -4.91
CA PRO A 139 10.29 -2.02 -3.89
C PRO A 139 11.00 -1.75 -2.58
N MET A 140 10.83 -0.54 -2.07
CA MET A 140 11.41 -0.07 -0.82
C MET A 140 10.30 0.31 0.16
N TYR A 141 10.65 0.36 1.45
CA TYR A 141 9.84 1.00 2.46
C TYR A 141 10.68 1.84 3.42
N SER A 142 10.04 2.88 3.95
CA SER A 142 10.47 3.61 5.13
C SER A 142 9.38 3.55 6.19
N THR A 143 9.76 3.74 7.45
CA THR A 143 8.83 3.72 8.58
C THR A 143 8.89 5.00 9.38
N SER A 144 7.79 5.34 10.04
CA SER A 144 7.71 6.43 11.02
C SER A 144 6.80 6.05 12.20
N LYS A 145 7.05 6.66 13.37
CA LYS A 145 6.13 6.64 14.52
C LYS A 145 5.17 7.83 14.56
N ASP A 146 5.42 8.87 13.77
CA ASP A 146 4.62 10.09 13.69
C ASP A 146 4.45 10.53 12.24
N ILE A 147 3.25 10.37 11.70
CA ILE A 147 2.91 10.79 10.33
C ILE A 147 2.97 12.31 10.15
N ASN A 148 2.89 13.09 11.24
CA ASN A 148 2.96 14.55 11.18
C ASN A 148 4.38 15.08 10.97
N ASP A 149 5.40 14.28 11.28
CA ASP A 149 6.80 14.66 11.15
C ASP A 149 7.43 14.09 9.86
N PRO A 150 7.51 14.86 8.77
CA PRO A 150 8.15 14.41 7.53
C PRO A 150 9.65 14.11 7.70
N MET A 151 10.29 14.55 8.78
CA MET A 151 11.70 14.29 9.05
C MET A 151 11.93 12.98 9.82
N SER A 152 10.86 12.33 10.30
CA SER A 152 10.93 11.09 11.07
C SER A 152 11.07 9.82 10.22
N TRP A 153 10.91 9.91 8.89
CA TRP A 153 10.92 8.76 8.00
C TRP A 153 12.30 8.10 7.93
N SER A 154 12.37 6.81 8.25
CA SER A 154 13.60 6.04 8.31
C SER A 154 14.33 5.95 6.96
N ALA A 155 15.60 5.55 7.00
CA ALA A 155 16.34 5.12 5.81
C ALA A 155 15.58 4.02 5.03
N PRO A 156 15.69 3.99 3.68
CA PRO A 156 15.04 3.00 2.82
C PRO A 156 15.49 1.58 3.19
N LYS A 157 14.54 0.65 3.19
CA LYS A 157 14.82 -0.78 3.24
C LYS A 157 14.15 -1.49 2.06
N PRO A 158 14.85 -2.41 1.38
CA PRO A 158 14.24 -3.17 0.30
C PRO A 158 13.30 -4.25 0.84
N PHE A 159 12.25 -4.57 0.08
CA PHE A 159 11.42 -5.74 0.34
C PHE A 159 12.09 -7.05 -0.09
N PHE A 160 12.93 -6.99 -1.12
CA PHE A 160 13.66 -8.14 -1.64
C PHE A 160 15.16 -7.90 -1.56
N ALA A 161 15.94 -8.88 -1.12
CA ALA A 161 17.40 -8.81 -1.19
C ALA A 161 17.90 -8.82 -2.64
N VAL A 162 17.16 -9.49 -3.52
CA VAL A 162 17.41 -9.56 -4.97
C VAL A 162 16.06 -9.61 -5.69
N ALA A 163 15.96 -8.93 -6.83
CA ALA A 163 14.80 -9.00 -7.72
C ALA A 163 14.38 -10.46 -8.01
N PRO A 164 13.10 -10.81 -7.89
CA PRO A 164 12.59 -12.11 -8.32
C PRO A 164 12.82 -12.36 -9.82
N ASP A 165 13.10 -13.59 -10.23
CA ASP A 165 13.42 -13.87 -11.65
C ASP A 165 12.26 -13.59 -12.61
N ILE A 166 11.02 -13.72 -12.14
CA ILE A 166 9.83 -13.46 -12.96
C ILE A 166 9.69 -11.99 -13.38
N VAL A 167 10.28 -11.05 -12.63
CA VAL A 167 10.25 -9.61 -13.00
C VAL A 167 11.45 -9.21 -13.87
N LYS A 168 12.42 -10.11 -14.09
CA LYS A 168 13.61 -9.84 -14.90
C LYS A 168 13.34 -10.13 -16.39
N PRO A 169 14.03 -9.44 -17.32
CA PRO A 169 14.00 -9.81 -18.72
C PRO A 169 14.46 -11.26 -18.95
N PRO A 170 13.87 -11.98 -19.94
CA PRO A 170 12.82 -11.53 -20.85
C PRO A 170 11.39 -11.67 -20.30
N LEU A 171 11.20 -12.20 -19.08
CA LEU A 171 9.89 -12.51 -18.52
C LEU A 171 9.14 -11.25 -18.07
N GLY A 172 9.84 -10.32 -17.43
CA GLY A 172 9.30 -9.05 -16.96
C GLY A 172 9.79 -7.86 -17.79
N THR A 173 8.92 -6.86 -17.95
CA THR A 173 9.21 -5.60 -18.67
C THR A 173 8.96 -4.35 -17.81
N GLY A 174 8.57 -4.52 -16.54
CA GLY A 174 8.24 -3.41 -15.66
C GLY A 174 8.30 -3.83 -14.19
N TRP A 175 8.75 -2.91 -13.35
CA TRP A 175 8.89 -3.11 -11.91
C TRP A 175 8.62 -1.80 -11.18
N LEU A 176 7.35 -1.40 -11.16
CA LEU A 176 6.88 -0.10 -10.69
C LEU A 176 5.56 -0.28 -9.92
N ASP A 177 5.11 0.80 -9.29
CA ASP A 177 3.80 0.97 -8.64
C ASP A 177 3.47 -0.09 -7.58
N PHE A 178 4.36 -0.21 -6.59
CA PHE A 178 4.24 -1.17 -5.51
C PHE A 178 3.08 -0.87 -4.56
N TRP A 179 2.32 -1.90 -4.21
CA TRP A 179 1.15 -1.81 -3.34
C TRP A 179 1.10 -2.98 -2.37
N VAL A 180 0.92 -2.67 -1.09
CA VAL A 180 0.73 -3.65 -0.01
C VAL A 180 -0.71 -3.62 0.46
N ILE A 181 -1.28 -4.80 0.64
CA ILE A 181 -2.54 -5.02 1.34
C ILE A 181 -2.39 -6.32 2.13
N CYS A 182 -2.88 -6.32 3.36
CA CYS A 182 -2.94 -7.51 4.21
C CYS A 182 -4.41 -7.90 4.37
N ASP A 183 -4.68 -9.19 4.54
CA ASP A 183 -5.96 -9.63 5.10
C ASP A 183 -5.97 -9.38 6.63
N ASP A 184 -7.07 -9.76 7.27
CA ASP A 184 -7.31 -9.59 8.70
C ASP A 184 -6.90 -10.82 9.54
N SER A 185 -6.20 -11.79 8.95
CA SER A 185 -5.86 -13.07 9.59
C SER A 185 -4.51 -13.10 10.33
#